data_AF-A0A840SB72-F1
#
_entry.id   AF-A0A840SB72-F1
#
_cell.length_a   1.000
_cell.length_b   1.000
_cell.length_c   1.000
_cell.angle_alpha   90.00
_cell.angle_beta   90.00
_cell.angle_gamma   90.00
#
_symmetry.space_group_name_H-M   'P 1'
#
loop_
_entity.id
_entity.type
_entity.pdbx_description
1 polymer ?
#
loop_
_entity_poly.entity_id
_entity_poly.type
_entity_poly.pdbx_seq_one_letter_code
_entity_poly.pdbx_strand_id
1 'polypeptide(L)'
;MNNTEIFNVLQNAISGATDKTISISNISSYTSINNTCGIKFSATKSGVTVPFFFGFSTDKKYLDYIVFGILNSDRNKNIDKISLDEDSSKNLIQDKFKFKKILSKEESVQIKKLSKWLRDEIKGYFILFKMFNKKLFENEIEESSNNEPLERENNKTQKETHKVEKEPEIESYDNISSKTWFKIVELPWFIILLGCLVYFSGSFVENPTETKVNVLLGLSMSLIVIGTIAVLATIGKKKQIREVQGLAITSNPYSWFISKIGKVLCGTLCFCVGFGLIFLLSVFKDAIFSSGSGSSSSSGSSRSTYTSSSSTRSSSSSISYYCKYCGSKASSISSLTSGSCPKHPNGWCKGNHEPYQGNEQKNYYCEYCGSKASSISSLTSGSCPKHPNGWCKGNHSPYQGSEKSKYFCRYCGSSASSISSLTSGSCPKHPNGWCKGTHVPSI
;
A
#
# COMPACT_ATOMS: atom_id res chain seq x y z
N MET A 1 -10.07 -14.45 12.01
CA MET A 1 -9.06 -15.46 12.38
C MET A 1 -8.45 -15.09 13.71
N ASN A 2 -8.35 -16.06 14.62
CA ASN A 2 -7.57 -15.91 15.84
C ASN A 2 -6.08 -15.78 15.46
N ASN A 3 -5.28 -15.08 16.27
CA ASN A 3 -3.84 -14.91 16.00
C ASN A 3 -3.15 -16.26 15.79
N THR A 4 -3.55 -17.28 16.55
CA THR A 4 -3.06 -18.66 16.42
C THR A 4 -3.27 -19.24 15.02
N GLU A 5 -4.44 -19.02 14.40
CA GLU A 5 -4.73 -19.53 13.05
C GLU A 5 -3.84 -18.85 12.00
N ILE A 6 -3.65 -17.54 12.13
CA ILE A 6 -2.78 -16.78 11.24
C ILE A 6 -1.33 -17.27 11.37
N PHE A 7 -0.85 -17.47 12.59
CA PHE A 7 0.48 -18.02 12.85
C PHE A 7 0.65 -19.40 12.23
N ASN A 8 -0.35 -20.28 12.36
CA ASN A 8 -0.33 -21.61 11.74
C ASN A 8 -0.26 -21.52 10.21
N VAL A 9 -1.02 -20.61 9.59
CA VAL A 9 -0.99 -20.37 8.14
C VAL A 9 0.40 -19.88 7.69
N LEU A 10 1.00 -18.93 8.42
CA LEU A 10 2.34 -18.43 8.11
C LEU A 10 3.40 -19.52 8.29
N GLN A 11 3.32 -20.32 9.36
CA GLN A 11 4.25 -21.39 9.63
C GLN A 11 4.16 -22.50 8.57
N ASN A 12 2.95 -22.89 8.18
CA ASN A 12 2.73 -23.82 7.08
C ASN A 12 3.25 -23.26 5.75
N ALA A 13 3.07 -21.96 5.52
CA ALA A 13 3.58 -21.31 4.32
C ALA A 13 5.11 -21.35 4.25
N ILE A 14 5.80 -21.08 5.37
CA ILE A 14 7.26 -21.15 5.52
C ILE A 14 7.74 -22.58 5.30
N SER A 15 7.13 -23.57 5.94
CA SER A 15 7.50 -24.99 5.75
C SER A 15 7.37 -25.41 4.27
N GLY A 16 6.31 -24.95 3.59
CA GLY A 16 6.10 -25.19 2.16
C GLY A 16 7.03 -24.41 1.22
N ALA A 17 7.77 -23.41 1.71
CA ALA A 17 8.73 -22.64 0.91
C ALA A 17 10.07 -23.39 0.72
N THR A 18 10.39 -24.35 1.59
CA THR A 18 11.58 -25.21 1.49
C THR A 18 11.62 -25.98 0.17
N ASP A 19 12.79 -26.06 -0.47
CA ASP A 19 13.01 -26.89 -1.66
C ASP A 19 14.43 -27.47 -1.68
N LYS A 20 14.81 -28.19 -2.75
CA LYS A 20 16.15 -28.81 -2.87
C LYS A 20 17.31 -27.80 -2.80
N THR A 21 17.04 -26.52 -3.05
CA THR A 21 18.05 -25.45 -3.12
C THR A 21 18.05 -24.53 -1.90
N ILE A 22 16.95 -24.49 -1.15
CA ILE A 22 16.77 -23.60 0.01
C ILE A 22 16.32 -24.43 1.20
N SER A 23 17.16 -24.47 2.25
CA SER A 23 16.78 -25.02 3.55
C SER A 23 16.35 -23.90 4.49
N ILE A 24 15.28 -24.13 5.26
CA ILE A 24 14.77 -23.17 6.24
C ILE A 24 14.99 -23.73 7.64
N SER A 25 15.52 -22.91 8.55
CA SER A 25 15.84 -23.25 9.94
C SER A 25 15.46 -22.10 10.90
N ASN A 26 15.63 -22.31 12.22
CA ASN A 26 15.44 -21.29 13.26
C ASN A 26 14.07 -20.60 13.26
N ILE A 27 13.01 -21.34 12.96
CA ILE A 27 11.64 -20.82 12.92
C ILE A 27 11.20 -20.49 14.34
N SER A 28 10.93 -19.21 14.61
CA SER A 28 10.50 -18.73 15.92
C SER A 28 9.44 -17.62 15.78
N SER A 29 8.49 -17.59 16.72
CA SER A 29 7.54 -16.48 16.79
C SER A 29 8.26 -15.19 17.17
N TYR A 30 7.93 -14.10 16.48
CA TYR A 30 8.45 -12.78 16.76
C TYR A 30 7.31 -11.83 17.12
N THR A 31 7.43 -11.21 18.29
CA THR A 31 6.52 -10.16 18.74
C THR A 31 7.39 -8.99 19.17
N SER A 32 7.43 -7.94 18.36
CA SER A 32 8.14 -6.71 18.70
C SER A 32 7.28 -5.84 19.62
N ILE A 33 7.93 -5.15 20.56
CA ILE A 33 7.34 -4.02 21.28
C ILE A 33 6.97 -2.89 20.28
N ASN A 34 7.70 -2.82 19.16
CA ASN A 34 7.56 -1.82 18.12
C ASN A 34 6.71 -2.37 16.97
N ASN A 35 5.46 -2.70 17.22
CA ASN A 35 4.45 -2.68 16.15
C ASN A 35 4.60 -3.72 15.00
N THR A 36 5.50 -4.68 15.09
CA THR A 36 5.61 -5.80 14.13
C THR A 36 5.46 -7.15 14.83
N CYS A 37 4.73 -8.07 14.21
CA CYS A 37 4.55 -9.43 14.73
C CYS A 37 4.53 -10.44 13.59
N GLY A 38 5.04 -11.65 13.80
CA GLY A 38 5.14 -12.65 12.76
C GLY A 38 6.12 -13.75 13.13
N ILE A 39 6.79 -14.31 12.13
CA ILE A 39 7.74 -15.42 12.30
C ILE A 39 9.12 -14.98 11.81
N LYS A 40 10.13 -15.16 12.66
CA LYS A 40 11.54 -15.12 12.26
C LYS A 40 11.97 -16.50 11.80
N PHE A 41 12.79 -16.57 10.76
CA PHE A 41 13.42 -17.80 10.32
C PHE A 41 14.74 -17.49 9.61
N SER A 42 15.59 -18.49 9.42
CA SER A 42 16.81 -18.42 8.63
C SER A 42 16.61 -19.24 7.36
N ALA A 43 16.99 -18.71 6.19
CA ALA A 43 17.06 -19.50 4.97
C ALA A 43 18.52 -19.66 4.56
N THR A 44 18.89 -20.87 4.14
CA THR A 44 20.25 -21.21 3.71
C THR A 44 20.23 -21.69 2.27
N LYS A 45 21.11 -21.13 1.43
CA LYS A 45 21.30 -21.54 0.04
C LYS A 45 22.79 -21.52 -0.29
N SER A 46 23.31 -22.66 -0.71
CA SER A 46 24.75 -22.82 -1.04
C SER A 46 25.66 -22.36 0.11
N GLY A 47 25.42 -22.83 1.34
CA GLY A 47 26.22 -22.47 2.52
C GLY A 47 25.88 -21.11 3.16
N VAL A 48 25.35 -20.17 2.38
CA VAL A 48 25.02 -18.82 2.87
C VAL A 48 23.67 -18.81 3.59
N THR A 49 23.69 -18.43 4.87
CA THR A 49 22.49 -18.29 5.72
C THR A 49 22.07 -16.83 5.88
N VAL A 50 20.80 -16.52 5.63
CA VAL A 50 20.23 -15.18 5.76
C VAL A 50 19.01 -15.21 6.71
N PRO A 51 18.94 -14.32 7.72
CA PRO A 51 17.77 -14.18 8.57
C PRO A 51 16.65 -13.40 7.87
N PHE A 52 15.43 -13.90 7.97
CA PHE A 52 14.23 -13.28 7.41
C PHE A 52 13.13 -13.15 8.47
N PHE A 53 12.22 -12.22 8.19
CA PHE A 53 10.99 -12.02 8.91
C PHE A 53 9.81 -12.05 7.95
N PHE A 54 8.75 -12.74 8.36
CA PHE A 54 7.51 -12.86 7.63
C PHE A 54 6.32 -12.67 8.56
N GLY A 55 5.55 -11.61 8.36
CA GLY A 55 4.54 -11.21 9.34
C GLY A 55 3.74 -9.97 8.99
N PHE A 56 3.25 -9.28 10.02
CA PHE A 56 2.45 -8.07 9.92
C PHE A 56 3.21 -6.90 10.54
N SER A 57 2.92 -5.71 10.01
CA SER A 57 3.37 -4.44 10.57
C SER A 57 2.13 -3.58 10.85
N THR A 58 2.11 -2.89 12.00
CA THR A 58 1.07 -1.90 12.32
C THR A 58 1.35 -0.53 11.72
N ASP A 59 2.46 -0.38 10.99
CA ASP A 59 2.72 0.79 10.18
C ASP A 59 1.54 1.03 9.22
N LYS A 60 1.08 2.28 9.14
CA LYS A 60 -0.05 2.67 8.28
C LYS A 60 0.17 2.27 6.83
N LYS A 61 1.43 2.23 6.35
CA LYS A 61 1.78 1.82 4.97
C LYS A 61 1.52 0.33 4.71
N TYR A 62 1.52 -0.51 5.74
CA TYR A 62 1.51 -1.98 5.64
C TYR A 62 0.32 -2.67 6.32
N LEU A 63 -0.64 -1.92 6.88
CA LEU A 63 -1.79 -2.46 7.64
C LEU A 63 -2.58 -3.58 6.93
N ASP A 64 -2.67 -3.55 5.60
CA ASP A 64 -3.44 -4.52 4.79
C ASP A 64 -2.57 -5.64 4.16
N TYR A 65 -1.30 -5.73 4.56
CA TYR A 65 -0.31 -6.60 3.94
C TYR A 65 0.37 -7.52 4.95
N ILE A 66 0.71 -8.73 4.49
CA ILE A 66 1.79 -9.53 5.07
C ILE A 66 3.09 -8.98 4.47
N VAL A 67 4.05 -8.65 5.31
CA VAL A 67 5.36 -8.15 4.92
C VAL A 67 6.40 -9.26 4.99
N PHE A 68 7.32 -9.25 4.02
CA PHE A 68 8.50 -10.10 4.00
C PHE A 68 9.75 -9.20 3.96
N GLY A 69 10.73 -9.49 4.80
CA GLY A 69 11.90 -8.63 4.94
C GLY A 69 12.91 -9.11 5.95
N ILE A 70 13.75 -8.20 6.41
CA ILE A 70 14.83 -8.43 7.39
C ILE A 70 14.65 -7.45 8.54
N LEU A 71 14.70 -7.98 9.77
CA LEU A 71 14.53 -7.14 10.95
C LEU A 71 15.78 -6.31 11.21
N ASN A 72 15.58 -5.13 11.80
CA ASN A 72 16.67 -4.23 12.13
C ASN A 72 17.71 -4.88 13.05
N SER A 73 17.28 -5.77 13.96
CA SER A 73 18.18 -6.53 14.85
C SER A 73 19.12 -7.49 14.11
N ASP A 74 18.75 -7.88 12.89
CA ASP A 74 19.41 -8.93 12.13
C ASP A 74 20.20 -8.34 10.93
N ARG A 75 20.29 -6.99 10.85
CA ARG A 75 21.05 -6.28 9.82
C ARG A 75 22.56 -6.46 10.03
N ASN A 76 23.28 -6.56 8.93
CA ASN A 76 24.75 -6.54 8.90
C ASN A 76 25.23 -5.70 7.72
N LYS A 77 26.54 -5.41 7.69
CA LYS A 77 27.18 -4.57 6.65
C LYS A 77 26.94 -5.05 5.21
N ASN A 78 26.65 -6.33 5.01
CA ASN A 78 26.38 -6.90 3.68
C ASN A 78 24.92 -6.71 3.26
N ILE A 79 24.00 -6.72 4.23
CA ILE A 79 22.56 -6.47 4.03
C ILE A 79 22.30 -4.98 3.81
N ASP A 80 23.01 -4.09 4.49
CA ASP A 80 22.83 -2.63 4.40
C ASP A 80 23.10 -2.05 3.01
N LYS A 81 23.78 -2.80 2.14
CA LYS A 81 24.02 -2.40 0.74
C LYS A 81 22.78 -2.55 -0.13
N ILE A 82 21.77 -3.27 0.33
CA ILE A 82 20.55 -3.54 -0.42
C ILE A 82 19.53 -2.45 -0.08
N SER A 83 19.17 -1.64 -1.07
CA SER A 83 18.16 -0.58 -0.91
C SER A 83 16.76 -1.19 -0.82
N LEU A 84 16.25 -1.38 0.40
CA LEU A 84 14.90 -1.86 0.68
C LEU A 84 14.06 -0.77 1.36
N ASP A 85 12.74 -0.92 1.31
CA ASP A 85 11.81 -0.03 1.99
C ASP A 85 11.97 -0.16 3.51
N GLU A 86 12.05 0.93 4.28
CA GLU A 86 12.06 0.85 5.75
C GLU A 86 10.66 1.07 6.34
N ASP A 87 10.29 0.28 7.35
CA ASP A 87 9.13 0.57 8.20
C ASP A 87 9.46 1.54 9.34
N SER A 88 8.45 1.98 10.09
CA SER A 88 8.63 2.82 11.29
C SER A 88 9.57 2.24 12.36
N SER A 89 9.90 0.95 12.30
CA SER A 89 10.87 0.27 13.18
C SER A 89 12.23 0.05 12.53
N LYS A 90 12.47 0.63 11.33
CA LYS A 90 13.68 0.47 10.51
C LYS A 90 13.93 -0.97 10.05
N ASN A 91 12.90 -1.81 10.02
CA ASN A 91 12.99 -3.12 9.39
C ASN A 91 13.02 -2.92 7.88
N LEU A 92 13.86 -3.68 7.19
CA LEU A 92 13.99 -3.64 5.73
C LEU A 92 12.91 -4.54 5.13
N ILE A 93 11.89 -3.94 4.53
CA ILE A 93 10.78 -4.61 3.87
C ILE A 93 11.13 -4.79 2.39
N GLN A 94 11.23 -6.06 1.97
CA GLN A 94 11.51 -6.41 0.58
C GLN A 94 10.24 -6.39 -0.26
N ASP A 95 9.19 -7.10 0.18
CA ASP A 95 7.93 -7.19 -0.55
C ASP A 95 6.74 -7.37 0.39
N LYS A 96 5.53 -7.21 -0.16
CA LYS A 96 4.27 -7.21 0.56
C LYS A 96 3.16 -8.00 -0.16
N PHE A 97 2.53 -8.91 0.55
CA PHE A 97 1.43 -9.73 0.08
C PHE A 97 0.08 -9.25 0.64
N LYS A 98 -0.88 -8.90 -0.21
CA LYS A 98 -2.16 -8.32 0.24
C LYS A 98 -3.04 -9.38 0.93
N PHE A 99 -3.32 -9.18 2.22
CA PHE A 99 -3.99 -10.17 3.08
C PHE A 99 -5.49 -10.35 2.77
N LYS A 100 -6.15 -9.31 2.24
CA LYS A 100 -7.63 -9.24 2.07
C LYS A 100 -8.24 -10.37 1.21
N LYS A 101 -7.41 -11.15 0.51
CA LYS A 101 -7.83 -12.26 -0.37
C LYS A 101 -7.73 -13.66 0.28
N ILE A 102 -7.18 -13.75 1.49
CA ILE A 102 -6.94 -15.02 2.20
C ILE A 102 -8.22 -15.53 2.94
N LEU A 103 -9.23 -14.69 3.12
CA LEU A 103 -10.37 -15.05 3.99
C LEU A 103 -11.52 -15.79 3.29
N SER A 104 -11.44 -16.11 1.99
CA SER A 104 -12.55 -16.77 1.26
C SER A 104 -12.15 -18.11 0.61
N LYS A 105 -12.63 -19.19 1.26
CA LYS A 105 -13.05 -20.51 0.74
C LYS A 105 -12.06 -21.64 0.40
N GLU A 106 -10.75 -21.54 0.54
CA GLU A 106 -9.89 -22.76 0.51
C GLU A 106 -8.50 -22.48 1.11
N GLU A 107 -8.34 -22.80 2.40
CA GLU A 107 -7.10 -22.55 3.16
C GLU A 107 -5.87 -23.21 2.51
N SER A 108 -6.01 -24.45 2.03
CA SER A 108 -4.94 -25.21 1.40
C SER A 108 -4.42 -24.57 0.10
N VAL A 109 -5.30 -24.03 -0.75
CA VAL A 109 -4.92 -23.36 -2.00
C VAL A 109 -4.17 -22.07 -1.71
N GLN A 110 -4.56 -21.37 -0.65
CA GLN A 110 -3.91 -20.13 -0.28
C GLN A 110 -2.57 -20.35 0.39
N ILE A 111 -2.44 -21.36 1.26
CA ILE A 111 -1.14 -21.78 1.81
C ILE A 111 -0.19 -22.11 0.66
N LYS A 112 -0.63 -22.87 -0.35
CA LYS A 112 0.18 -23.16 -1.55
C LYS A 112 0.59 -21.88 -2.30
N LYS A 113 -0.33 -20.93 -2.50
CA LYS A 113 -0.02 -19.64 -3.16
C LYS A 113 0.97 -18.81 -2.34
N LEU A 114 0.80 -18.79 -1.02
CA LEU A 114 1.65 -18.04 -0.10
C LEU A 114 3.05 -18.65 0.00
N SER A 115 3.16 -19.98 0.12
CA SER A 115 4.43 -20.71 0.06
C SER A 115 5.18 -20.47 -1.24
N LYS A 116 4.47 -20.49 -2.38
CA LYS A 116 5.08 -20.21 -3.68
C LYS A 116 5.62 -18.77 -3.75
N TRP A 117 4.80 -17.78 -3.39
CA TRP A 117 5.24 -16.38 -3.35
C TRP A 117 6.44 -16.19 -2.42
N LEU A 118 6.39 -16.75 -1.20
CA LEU A 118 7.49 -16.66 -0.24
C LEU A 118 8.78 -17.29 -0.77
N ARG A 119 8.68 -18.45 -1.42
CA ARG A 119 9.82 -19.12 -2.06
C ARG A 119 10.43 -18.26 -3.17
N ASP A 120 9.59 -17.66 -4.00
CA ASP A 120 10.04 -16.80 -5.10
C ASP A 120 10.75 -15.54 -4.56
N GLU A 121 10.25 -14.94 -3.47
CA GLU A 121 10.89 -13.80 -2.80
C GLU A 121 12.23 -14.15 -2.15
N ILE A 122 12.33 -15.31 -1.47
CA ILE A 122 13.60 -15.79 -0.92
C ILE A 122 14.63 -15.99 -2.06
N LYS A 123 14.21 -16.59 -3.18
CA LYS A 123 15.09 -16.77 -4.36
C LYS A 123 15.54 -15.43 -4.94
N GLY A 124 14.63 -14.49 -5.10
CA GLY A 124 14.93 -13.13 -5.56
C GLY A 124 15.94 -12.44 -4.65
N TYR A 125 15.78 -12.55 -3.34
CA TYR A 125 16.73 -12.00 -2.38
C TYR A 125 18.11 -12.62 -2.51
N PHE A 126 18.23 -13.95 -2.60
CA PHE A 126 19.53 -14.61 -2.76
C PHE A 126 20.24 -14.20 -4.07
N ILE A 127 19.51 -13.93 -5.14
CA ILE A 127 20.09 -13.41 -6.39
C ILE A 127 20.67 -12.02 -6.15
N LEU A 128 19.90 -11.12 -5.55
CA LEU A 128 20.37 -9.77 -5.20
C LEU A 128 21.57 -9.82 -4.25
N PHE A 129 21.47 -10.63 -3.20
CA PHE A 129 22.52 -10.83 -2.22
C PHE A 129 23.82 -11.31 -2.88
N LYS A 130 23.74 -12.26 -3.81
CA LYS A 130 24.88 -12.73 -4.61
C LYS A 130 25.47 -11.64 -5.50
N MET A 131 24.63 -10.80 -6.12
CA MET A 131 25.09 -9.68 -6.95
C MET A 131 25.86 -8.63 -6.13
N PHE A 132 25.37 -8.27 -4.94
CA PHE A 132 26.00 -7.26 -4.08
C PHE A 132 27.19 -7.79 -3.26
N ASN A 133 27.27 -9.10 -3.08
CA ASN A 133 28.30 -9.77 -2.28
C ASN A 133 29.12 -10.76 -3.10
N LYS A 134 29.41 -10.43 -4.37
CA LYS A 134 30.14 -11.29 -5.31
C LYS A 134 31.42 -11.90 -4.69
N LYS A 135 32.21 -11.09 -3.98
CA LYS A 135 33.45 -11.53 -3.31
C LYS A 135 33.24 -12.64 -2.28
N LEU A 136 32.12 -12.65 -1.56
CA LEU A 136 31.83 -13.71 -0.59
C LEU A 136 31.59 -15.06 -1.28
N PHE A 137 30.96 -15.04 -2.45
CA PHE A 137 30.71 -16.26 -3.23
C PHE A 137 31.92 -16.73 -4.03
N GLU A 138 32.82 -15.83 -4.43
CA GLU A 138 34.06 -16.20 -5.13
C GLU A 138 35.00 -17.01 -4.21
N ASN A 139 35.12 -16.60 -2.95
CA ASN A 139 35.96 -17.29 -1.97
C ASN A 139 35.47 -18.73 -1.64
N GLU A 140 34.16 -18.97 -1.59
CA GLU A 140 33.61 -20.33 -1.38
C GLU A 140 33.85 -21.27 -2.57
N ILE A 141 33.86 -20.74 -3.81
CA ILE A 141 34.19 -21.54 -4.99
C ILE A 141 35.66 -21.93 -4.97
N GLU A 142 36.55 -21.03 -4.55
CA GLU A 142 37.97 -21.35 -4.37
C GLU A 142 38.17 -22.40 -3.27
N GLU A 143 37.54 -22.25 -2.10
CA GLU A 143 37.64 -23.23 -1.01
C GLU A 143 37.03 -24.60 -1.36
N SER A 144 35.93 -24.66 -2.11
CA SER A 144 35.35 -25.93 -2.56
C SER A 144 36.18 -26.59 -3.66
N SER A 145 36.82 -25.82 -4.54
CA SER A 145 37.72 -26.34 -5.57
C SER A 145 39.04 -26.89 -5.01
N ASN A 146 39.52 -26.34 -3.90
CA ASN A 146 40.77 -26.76 -3.25
C ASN A 146 40.60 -27.98 -2.34
N ASN A 147 39.37 -28.35 -2.01
CA ASN A 147 39.04 -29.50 -1.14
C ASN A 147 38.45 -30.71 -1.91
N GLU A 148 38.38 -30.68 -3.24
CA GLU A 148 37.97 -31.84 -4.06
C GLU A 148 39.16 -32.83 -4.14
N PRO A 149 39.11 -34.00 -3.45
CA PRO A 149 40.20 -34.98 -3.52
C PRO A 149 40.27 -35.59 -4.93
N LEU A 150 41.47 -36.01 -5.34
CA LEU A 150 41.77 -36.73 -6.58
C LEU A 150 40.88 -37.99 -6.77
N GLU A 151 39.66 -37.81 -7.26
CA GLU A 151 38.76 -38.91 -7.64
C GLU A 151 38.38 -38.86 -9.14
N ARG A 152 39.09 -38.02 -9.93
CA ARG A 152 38.81 -37.80 -11.36
C ARG A 152 39.46 -38.78 -12.34
N GLU A 153 40.21 -39.80 -11.90
CA GLU A 153 40.84 -40.74 -12.84
C GLU A 153 40.01 -41.98 -13.23
N ASN A 154 38.92 -42.33 -12.53
CA ASN A 154 38.24 -43.61 -12.78
C ASN A 154 36.94 -43.58 -13.61
N ASN A 155 36.42 -42.41 -14.02
CA ASN A 155 35.10 -42.33 -14.68
C ASN A 155 35.15 -41.98 -16.18
N LYS A 156 36.26 -42.24 -16.86
CA LYS A 156 36.42 -41.92 -18.30
C LYS A 156 35.99 -43.04 -19.27
N THR A 157 35.52 -44.19 -18.78
CA THR A 157 35.30 -45.39 -19.61
C THR A 157 33.84 -45.86 -19.72
N GLN A 158 32.85 -44.99 -19.52
CA GLN A 158 31.44 -45.41 -19.57
C GLN A 158 30.47 -44.40 -20.20
N LYS A 159 30.90 -43.74 -21.29
CA LYS A 159 30.01 -42.83 -22.01
C LYS A 159 30.13 -42.92 -23.54
N GLU A 160 30.07 -44.13 -24.07
CA GLU A 160 29.77 -44.38 -25.48
C GLU A 160 28.72 -45.49 -25.58
N THR A 161 27.45 -45.11 -25.68
CA THR A 161 26.34 -45.78 -26.40
C THR A 161 25.01 -45.30 -25.83
N HIS A 162 24.50 -44.18 -26.35
CA HIS A 162 23.05 -43.97 -26.56
C HIS A 162 22.87 -42.69 -27.37
N LYS A 163 22.77 -42.86 -28.69
CA LYS A 163 22.37 -41.81 -29.63
C LYS A 163 20.84 -41.70 -29.53
N VAL A 164 20.37 -40.98 -28.52
CA VAL A 164 18.98 -40.53 -28.42
C VAL A 164 18.84 -39.28 -29.29
N GLU A 165 17.82 -39.30 -30.14
CA GLU A 165 17.42 -38.19 -31.01
C GLU A 165 17.22 -36.92 -30.17
N LYS A 166 18.09 -35.93 -30.37
CA LYS A 166 18.07 -34.66 -29.62
C LYS A 166 16.84 -33.86 -30.05
N GLU A 167 15.83 -33.85 -29.20
CA GLU A 167 14.80 -32.81 -29.18
C GLU A 167 15.50 -31.45 -29.02
N PRO A 168 15.11 -30.39 -29.77
CA PRO A 168 15.82 -29.12 -29.76
C PRO A 168 15.84 -28.54 -28.34
N GLU A 169 17.02 -28.46 -27.73
CA GLU A 169 17.25 -27.79 -26.45
C GLU A 169 16.80 -26.33 -26.58
N ILE A 170 15.64 -26.02 -26.03
CA ILE A 170 15.15 -24.66 -25.89
C ILE A 170 16.03 -23.99 -24.83
N GLU A 171 16.96 -23.14 -25.26
CA GLU A 171 17.81 -22.35 -24.37
C GLU A 171 16.96 -21.69 -23.27
N SER A 172 17.25 -22.06 -22.03
CA SER A 172 16.59 -21.48 -20.86
C SER A 172 16.81 -19.96 -20.84
N TYR A 173 15.70 -19.22 -20.73
CA TYR A 173 15.64 -17.76 -20.76
C TYR A 173 16.49 -17.08 -19.67
N ASP A 174 16.84 -17.82 -18.61
CA ASP A 174 17.68 -17.32 -17.51
C ASP A 174 19.11 -16.95 -17.94
N ASN A 175 19.54 -17.38 -19.13
CA ASN A 175 20.87 -17.09 -19.68
C ASN A 175 20.88 -15.99 -20.75
N ILE A 176 19.76 -15.32 -21.02
CA ILE A 176 19.75 -14.22 -21.99
C ILE A 176 20.46 -13.02 -21.36
N SER A 177 21.66 -12.75 -21.87
CA SER A 177 22.47 -11.59 -21.50
C SER A 177 21.64 -10.30 -21.55
N SER A 178 21.84 -9.42 -20.56
CA SER A 178 21.15 -8.12 -20.47
C SER A 178 21.25 -7.29 -21.75
N LYS A 179 22.34 -7.45 -22.52
CA LYS A 179 22.52 -6.80 -23.83
C LYS A 179 21.51 -7.32 -24.87
N THR A 180 21.23 -8.62 -24.87
CA THR A 180 20.26 -9.24 -25.78
C THR A 180 18.84 -8.84 -25.39
N TRP A 181 18.54 -8.78 -24.09
CA TRP A 181 17.24 -8.30 -23.61
C TRP A 181 16.99 -6.84 -23.99
N PHE A 182 17.96 -5.94 -23.79
CA PHE A 182 17.86 -4.54 -24.17
C PHE A 182 17.62 -4.37 -25.68
N LYS A 183 18.36 -5.11 -26.52
CA LYS A 183 18.19 -5.10 -27.99
C LYS A 183 16.80 -5.55 -28.43
N ILE A 184 16.23 -6.55 -27.75
CA ILE A 184 14.93 -7.13 -28.14
C ILE A 184 13.78 -6.28 -27.61
N VAL A 185 13.87 -5.78 -26.38
CA VAL A 185 12.72 -5.21 -25.67
C VAL A 185 12.73 -3.69 -25.68
N GLU A 186 13.87 -3.06 -25.41
CA GLU A 186 13.94 -1.61 -25.18
C GLU A 186 14.25 -0.84 -26.47
N LEU A 187 15.11 -1.39 -27.35
CA LEU A 187 15.50 -0.74 -28.60
C LEU A 187 14.31 -0.34 -29.52
N PRO A 188 13.25 -1.16 -29.69
CA PRO A 188 12.08 -0.76 -30.47
C PRO A 188 11.38 0.50 -29.95
N TRP A 189 11.31 0.68 -28.63
CA TRP A 189 10.69 1.87 -28.03
C TRP A 189 11.52 3.13 -28.26
N PHE A 190 12.84 3.02 -28.21
CA PHE A 190 13.73 4.13 -28.56
C PHE A 190 13.56 4.57 -30.03
N ILE A 191 13.39 3.62 -30.96
CA ILE A 191 13.16 3.92 -32.37
C ILE A 191 11.84 4.68 -32.58
N ILE A 192 10.76 4.28 -31.89
CA ILE A 192 9.48 5.00 -31.92
C ILE A 192 9.65 6.42 -31.37
N LEU A 193 10.32 6.58 -30.22
CA LEU A 193 10.55 7.88 -29.59
C LEU A 193 11.33 8.82 -30.53
N LEU A 194 12.40 8.31 -31.16
CA LEU A 194 13.19 9.05 -32.15
C LEU A 194 12.33 9.47 -33.35
N GLY A 195 11.48 8.59 -33.87
CA GLY A 195 10.52 8.91 -34.94
C GLY A 195 9.56 10.04 -34.54
N CYS A 196 9.01 10.00 -33.32
CA CYS A 196 8.15 11.07 -32.79
C CYS A 196 8.91 12.40 -32.64
N LEU A 197 10.14 12.39 -32.13
CA LEU A 197 10.96 13.60 -31.98
C LEU A 197 11.24 14.26 -33.33
N VAL A 198 11.57 13.47 -34.35
CA VAL A 198 11.80 13.97 -35.71
C VAL A 198 10.51 14.58 -36.29
N TYR A 199 9.37 13.90 -36.10
CA TYR A 199 8.06 14.42 -36.53
C TYR A 199 7.75 15.78 -35.91
N PHE A 200 7.93 15.92 -34.59
CA PHE A 200 7.70 17.19 -33.89
C PHE A 200 8.69 18.29 -34.31
N SER A 201 9.97 17.95 -34.51
CA SER A 201 10.98 18.94 -34.93
C SER A 201 10.70 19.53 -36.31
N GLY A 202 10.08 18.77 -37.21
CA GLY A 202 9.70 19.24 -38.55
C GLY A 202 8.67 20.37 -38.53
N SER A 203 7.86 20.47 -37.47
CA SER A 203 6.85 21.52 -37.32
C SER A 203 7.42 22.89 -36.91
N PHE A 204 8.70 22.97 -36.54
CA PHE A 204 9.33 24.22 -36.05
C PHE A 204 10.24 24.91 -37.08
N VAL A 205 10.30 24.42 -38.31
CA VAL A 205 11.09 25.10 -39.35
C VAL A 205 10.26 26.26 -39.90
N GLU A 206 10.77 27.48 -39.75
CA GLU A 206 10.04 28.73 -40.05
C GLU A 206 9.98 29.06 -41.55
N ASN A 207 10.80 28.39 -42.39
CA ASN A 207 10.79 28.53 -43.86
C ASN A 207 11.35 27.28 -44.57
N PRO A 208 10.71 26.10 -44.45
CA PRO A 208 11.21 24.92 -45.12
C PRO A 208 10.71 24.91 -46.57
N THR A 209 11.62 24.70 -47.52
CA THR A 209 11.22 24.30 -48.88
C THR A 209 10.35 23.05 -48.77
N GLU A 210 9.15 23.05 -49.36
CA GLU A 210 8.12 21.99 -49.19
C GLU A 210 8.69 20.56 -49.34
N THR A 211 9.66 20.38 -50.23
CA THR A 211 10.36 19.10 -50.45
C THR A 211 11.11 18.57 -49.22
N LYS A 212 11.74 19.42 -48.41
CA LYS A 212 12.48 18.99 -47.20
C LYS A 212 11.54 18.54 -46.08
N VAL A 213 10.39 19.21 -45.91
CA VAL A 213 9.38 18.82 -44.92
C VAL A 213 8.81 17.46 -45.26
N ASN A 214 8.44 17.25 -46.52
CA ASN A 214 7.82 16.00 -46.95
C ASN A 214 8.78 14.80 -46.80
N VAL A 215 10.07 14.98 -47.07
CA VAL A 215 11.09 13.95 -46.84
C VAL A 215 11.26 13.65 -45.34
N LEU A 216 11.32 14.69 -44.49
CA LEU A 216 11.49 14.51 -43.05
C LEU A 216 10.26 13.83 -42.41
N LEU A 217 9.05 14.23 -42.83
CA LEU A 217 7.80 13.60 -42.42
C LEU A 217 7.75 12.14 -42.88
N GLY A 218 8.14 11.86 -44.13
CA GLY A 218 8.23 10.49 -44.66
C GLY A 218 9.14 9.60 -43.81
N LEU A 219 10.36 10.06 -43.51
CA LEU A 219 11.31 9.34 -42.66
C LEU A 219 10.78 9.11 -41.24
N SER A 220 10.14 10.11 -40.65
CA SER A 220 9.55 9.99 -39.31
C SER A 220 8.45 8.92 -39.24
N MET A 221 7.57 8.90 -40.24
CA MET A 221 6.48 7.92 -40.33
C MET A 221 7.03 6.51 -40.56
N SER A 222 8.06 6.36 -41.40
CA SER A 222 8.73 5.07 -41.58
C SER A 222 9.34 4.53 -40.28
N LEU A 223 10.01 5.38 -39.48
CA LEU A 223 10.57 4.98 -38.19
C LEU A 223 9.50 4.55 -37.18
N ILE A 224 8.38 5.27 -37.13
CA ILE A 224 7.24 4.92 -36.25
C ILE A 224 6.65 3.57 -36.66
N VAL A 225 6.45 3.34 -37.97
CA VAL A 225 5.93 2.06 -38.49
C VAL A 225 6.88 0.90 -38.17
N ILE A 226 8.18 1.06 -38.44
CA ILE A 226 9.20 0.03 -38.15
C ILE A 226 9.23 -0.29 -36.65
N GLY A 227 9.25 0.73 -35.79
CA GLY A 227 9.23 0.54 -34.34
C GLY A 227 7.95 -0.18 -33.86
N THR A 228 6.80 0.16 -34.44
CA THR A 228 5.52 -0.48 -34.10
C THR A 228 5.49 -1.95 -34.51
N ILE A 229 5.96 -2.28 -35.71
CA ILE A 229 6.08 -3.68 -36.18
C ILE A 229 7.03 -4.47 -35.27
N ALA A 230 8.16 -3.89 -34.87
CA ALA A 230 9.10 -4.54 -33.95
C ALA A 230 8.47 -4.81 -32.57
N VAL A 231 7.71 -3.86 -32.01
CA VAL A 231 6.97 -4.07 -30.77
C VAL A 231 5.94 -5.21 -30.92
N LEU A 232 5.17 -5.23 -32.01
CA LEU A 232 4.20 -6.30 -32.26
C LEU A 232 4.89 -7.69 -32.38
N ALA A 233 6.02 -7.76 -33.05
CA ALA A 233 6.81 -8.99 -33.17
C ALA A 233 7.32 -9.47 -31.79
N THR A 234 7.78 -8.56 -30.92
CA THR A 234 8.22 -8.92 -29.56
C THR A 234 7.06 -9.43 -28.69
N ILE A 235 5.86 -8.89 -28.86
CA ILE A 235 4.65 -9.37 -28.19
C ILE A 235 4.33 -10.81 -28.63
N GLY A 236 4.38 -11.08 -29.93
CA GLY A 236 4.17 -12.42 -30.50
C GLY A 236 5.16 -13.44 -29.94
N LYS A 237 6.45 -13.11 -29.93
CA LYS A 237 7.50 -14.00 -29.40
C LYS A 237 7.33 -14.25 -27.89
N LYS A 238 6.96 -13.22 -27.12
CA LYS A 238 6.69 -13.34 -25.68
C LYS A 238 5.44 -14.19 -25.37
N LYS A 239 4.48 -14.28 -26.29
CA LYS A 239 3.33 -15.20 -26.18
C LYS A 239 3.77 -16.65 -26.38
N GLN A 240 4.49 -16.95 -27.46
CA GLN A 240 5.01 -18.29 -27.75
C GLN A 240 5.88 -18.84 -26.61
N ILE A 241 6.78 -18.01 -26.05
CA ILE A 241 7.64 -18.43 -24.93
C ILE A 241 6.82 -18.85 -23.70
N ARG A 242 5.73 -18.14 -23.40
CA ARG A 242 4.88 -18.48 -22.24
C ARG A 242 4.06 -19.75 -22.46
N GLU A 243 3.61 -19.98 -23.69
CA GLU A 243 2.93 -21.23 -24.06
C GLU A 243 3.87 -22.42 -23.87
N VAL A 244 5.12 -22.32 -24.32
CA VAL A 244 6.14 -23.36 -24.15
C VAL A 244 6.50 -23.60 -22.67
N GLN A 245 6.56 -22.54 -21.85
CA GLN A 245 6.95 -22.64 -20.44
C GLN A 245 5.81 -23.08 -19.49
N GLY A 246 4.59 -23.34 -20.00
CA GLY A 246 3.44 -23.73 -19.18
C GLY A 246 3.08 -22.70 -18.10
N LEU A 247 3.52 -21.44 -18.26
CA LEU A 247 3.24 -20.38 -17.32
C LEU A 247 1.77 -19.97 -17.47
N ALA A 248 0.97 -20.27 -16.46
CA ALA A 248 -0.44 -19.88 -16.42
C ALA A 248 -0.57 -18.40 -16.78
N ILE A 249 -1.36 -18.11 -17.81
CA ILE A 249 -1.69 -16.76 -18.26
C ILE A 249 -2.32 -16.05 -17.06
N THR A 250 -1.51 -15.29 -16.31
CA THR A 250 -2.02 -14.51 -15.18
C THR A 250 -3.17 -13.66 -15.69
N SER A 251 -4.31 -13.71 -14.99
CA SER A 251 -5.57 -13.10 -15.39
C SER A 251 -5.33 -11.71 -16.02
N ASN A 252 -5.43 -11.72 -17.34
CA ASN A 252 -5.31 -10.61 -18.28
C ASN A 252 -3.89 -10.03 -18.51
N PRO A 253 -3.09 -10.59 -19.44
CA PRO A 253 -1.86 -9.96 -19.95
C PRO A 253 -2.13 -8.58 -20.59
N TYR A 254 -3.36 -8.32 -21.04
CA TYR A 254 -3.76 -6.98 -21.44
C TYR A 254 -3.76 -6.01 -20.25
N SER A 255 -3.98 -6.41 -18.99
CA SER A 255 -3.99 -5.43 -17.88
C SER A 255 -2.60 -4.87 -17.56
N TRP A 256 -1.55 -5.69 -17.59
CA TRP A 256 -0.17 -5.20 -17.41
C TRP A 256 0.27 -4.37 -18.61
N PHE A 257 -0.07 -4.82 -19.83
CA PHE A 257 0.23 -4.12 -21.07
C PHE A 257 -0.54 -2.78 -21.19
N ILE A 258 -1.85 -2.76 -20.93
CA ILE A 258 -2.71 -1.57 -20.86
C ILE A 258 -2.30 -0.67 -19.69
N SER A 259 -1.77 -1.21 -18.58
CA SER A 259 -1.24 -0.37 -17.49
C SER A 259 0.07 0.32 -17.89
N LYS A 260 0.98 -0.39 -18.57
CA LYS A 260 2.24 0.20 -19.07
C LYS A 260 1.98 1.16 -20.24
N ILE A 261 1.17 0.76 -21.22
CA ILE A 261 0.71 1.62 -22.31
C ILE A 261 -0.11 2.77 -21.78
N GLY A 262 -0.99 2.56 -20.81
CA GLY A 262 -1.77 3.62 -20.19
C GLY A 262 -0.88 4.63 -19.48
N LYS A 263 0.18 4.20 -18.81
CA LYS A 263 1.18 5.12 -18.21
C LYS A 263 2.02 5.85 -19.25
N VAL A 264 2.42 5.17 -20.32
CA VAL A 264 3.20 5.79 -21.42
C VAL A 264 2.31 6.75 -22.20
N LEU A 265 1.12 6.34 -22.64
CA LEU A 265 0.14 7.19 -23.32
C LEU A 265 -0.32 8.35 -22.44
N CYS A 266 -0.57 8.14 -21.14
CA CYS A 266 -0.91 9.23 -20.22
C CYS A 266 0.26 10.21 -20.05
N GLY A 267 1.50 9.70 -19.91
CA GLY A 267 2.69 10.53 -19.87
C GLY A 267 2.89 11.32 -21.16
N THR A 268 2.76 10.68 -22.32
CA THR A 268 2.86 11.33 -23.64
C THR A 268 1.71 12.30 -23.87
N LEU A 269 0.47 12.00 -23.46
CA LEU A 269 -0.65 12.95 -23.54
C LEU A 269 -0.41 14.16 -22.64
N CYS A 270 0.03 13.96 -21.39
CA CYS A 270 0.37 15.06 -20.50
C CYS A 270 1.51 15.92 -21.06
N PHE A 271 2.49 15.30 -21.73
CA PHE A 271 3.57 16.01 -22.39
C PHE A 271 3.07 16.80 -23.61
N CYS A 272 2.25 16.19 -24.47
CA CYS A 272 1.65 16.86 -25.63
C CYS A 272 0.68 17.99 -25.23
N VAL A 273 -0.13 17.78 -24.19
CA VAL A 273 -1.02 18.82 -23.65
C VAL A 273 -0.21 19.93 -23.01
N GLY A 274 0.83 19.61 -22.22
CA GLY A 274 1.71 20.60 -21.61
C GLY A 274 2.43 21.46 -22.65
N PHE A 275 3.03 20.83 -23.67
CA PHE A 275 3.66 21.55 -24.78
C PHE A 275 2.64 22.31 -25.64
N GLY A 276 1.47 21.74 -25.88
CA GLY A 276 0.38 22.40 -26.58
C GLY A 276 -0.11 23.65 -25.85
N LEU A 277 -0.21 23.61 -24.51
CA LEU A 277 -0.62 24.74 -23.69
C LEU A 277 0.45 25.83 -23.63
N ILE A 278 1.74 25.45 -23.56
CA ILE A 278 2.85 26.40 -23.68
C ILE A 278 2.84 27.08 -25.05
N PHE A 279 2.60 26.32 -26.12
CA PHE A 279 2.49 26.87 -27.47
C PHE A 279 1.29 27.81 -27.62
N LEU A 280 0.13 27.43 -27.08
CA LEU A 280 -1.06 28.27 -27.06
C LEU A 280 -0.78 29.57 -26.30
N LEU A 281 -0.13 29.50 -25.14
CA LEU A 281 0.28 30.69 -24.38
C LEU A 281 1.29 31.57 -25.14
N SER A 282 2.18 30.99 -25.95
CA SER A 282 3.09 31.74 -26.81
C SER A 282 2.35 32.47 -27.94
N VAL A 283 1.39 31.81 -28.60
CA VAL A 283 0.57 32.42 -29.67
C VAL A 283 -0.36 33.50 -29.12
N PHE A 284 -0.93 33.30 -27.93
CA PHE A 284 -1.83 34.28 -27.30
C PHE A 284 -1.11 35.42 -26.58
N LYS A 285 0.20 35.29 -26.29
CA LYS A 285 0.99 36.37 -25.69
C LYS A 285 0.97 37.64 -26.54
N ASP A 286 1.01 37.47 -27.86
CA ASP A 286 0.97 38.59 -28.82
C ASP A 286 -0.44 39.18 -28.96
N ALA A 287 -1.49 38.39 -28.70
CA ALA A 287 -2.88 38.86 -28.73
C ALA A 287 -3.28 39.65 -27.47
N ILE A 288 -2.74 39.28 -26.30
CA ILE A 288 -3.14 39.85 -25.00
C ILE A 288 -2.50 41.23 -24.74
N PHE A 289 -1.35 41.55 -25.35
CA PHE A 289 -0.72 42.87 -25.17
C PHE A 289 -1.34 44.01 -26.01
N SER A 290 -2.42 43.76 -26.76
CA SER A 290 -3.01 44.73 -27.68
C SER A 290 -4.39 45.28 -27.29
N SER A 291 -4.86 45.10 -26.04
CA SER A 291 -6.17 45.68 -25.64
C SER A 291 -6.14 46.31 -24.24
N GLY A 292 -6.07 47.64 -24.23
CA GLY A 292 -6.17 48.47 -23.04
C GLY A 292 -7.62 48.78 -22.64
N SER A 293 -7.74 49.07 -21.33
CA SER A 293 -8.69 49.97 -20.65
C SER A 293 -10.21 49.71 -20.73
N GLY A 294 -10.85 49.47 -19.57
CA GLY A 294 -12.30 49.60 -19.41
C GLY A 294 -12.85 49.17 -18.03
N SER A 295 -12.79 50.08 -17.06
CA SER A 295 -13.64 50.29 -15.86
C SER A 295 -14.63 49.22 -15.33
N SER A 296 -14.57 48.99 -14.01
CA SER A 296 -15.52 48.22 -13.19
C SER A 296 -16.32 49.11 -12.22
N SER A 297 -17.59 48.76 -11.97
CA SER A 297 -18.43 49.37 -10.93
C SER A 297 -19.31 48.34 -10.21
N SER A 298 -19.34 48.44 -8.87
CA SER A 298 -20.51 48.30 -7.95
C SER A 298 -21.21 46.93 -7.82
N SER A 299 -21.89 46.48 -6.74
CA SER A 299 -21.99 46.73 -5.29
C SER A 299 -23.22 45.91 -4.80
N GLY A 300 -23.30 45.42 -3.54
CA GLY A 300 -24.56 44.87 -3.00
C GLY A 300 -24.55 44.21 -1.60
N SER A 301 -25.05 44.96 -0.60
CA SER A 301 -25.36 44.66 0.83
C SER A 301 -26.41 43.54 1.03
N SER A 302 -26.45 42.69 2.07
CA SER A 302 -26.50 42.79 3.56
C SER A 302 -27.81 43.31 4.17
N ARG A 303 -28.62 42.43 4.80
CA ARG A 303 -29.48 42.73 5.98
C ARG A 303 -30.01 41.45 6.66
N SER A 304 -29.83 41.30 7.98
CA SER A 304 -30.52 40.30 8.81
C SER A 304 -30.86 40.86 10.19
N THR A 305 -32.06 40.53 10.66
CA THR A 305 -32.75 41.14 11.81
C THR A 305 -32.66 40.21 13.02
N TYR A 306 -32.22 40.73 14.18
CA TYR A 306 -32.25 40.05 15.47
C TYR A 306 -33.48 40.47 16.27
N THR A 307 -34.19 39.50 16.85
CA THR A 307 -35.19 39.69 17.91
C THR A 307 -34.78 38.85 19.11
N SER A 308 -34.64 39.49 20.27
CA SER A 308 -34.32 38.86 21.56
C SER A 308 -35.41 39.23 22.55
N SER A 309 -35.97 38.22 23.23
CA SER A 309 -36.93 38.40 24.31
C SER A 309 -36.46 37.59 25.52
N SER A 310 -36.19 38.29 26.61
CA SER A 310 -35.81 37.76 27.91
C SER A 310 -37.04 37.62 28.80
N SER A 311 -37.15 36.51 29.54
CA SER A 311 -38.16 36.33 30.59
C SER A 311 -37.58 35.50 31.73
N THR A 312 -37.74 36.05 32.93
CA THR A 312 -37.19 35.56 34.21
C THR A 312 -38.22 34.74 35.00
N ARG A 313 -37.69 33.79 35.79
CA ARG A 313 -38.26 33.13 37.00
C ARG A 313 -39.36 32.09 36.82
N SER A 314 -38.97 30.82 37.02
CA SER A 314 -39.42 29.94 38.11
C SER A 314 -38.57 28.68 38.04
N SER A 315 -37.76 28.41 39.06
CA SER A 315 -36.79 27.31 39.10
C SER A 315 -37.46 25.97 39.42
N SER A 316 -38.38 25.53 38.57
CA SER A 316 -38.58 24.09 38.37
C SER A 316 -37.36 23.63 37.57
N SER A 317 -36.59 22.65 38.08
CA SER A 317 -35.50 22.06 37.31
C SER A 317 -36.13 21.31 36.14
N SER A 318 -36.36 22.02 35.03
CA SER A 318 -36.89 21.43 33.81
C SER A 318 -35.91 20.34 33.37
N ILE A 319 -36.33 19.09 33.49
CA ILE A 319 -35.55 17.95 33.00
C ILE A 319 -35.28 18.23 31.52
N SER A 320 -34.00 18.22 31.15
CA SER A 320 -33.60 18.43 29.78
C SER A 320 -32.94 17.18 29.22
N TYR A 321 -33.26 16.89 27.96
CA TYR A 321 -32.77 15.72 27.25
C TYR A 321 -31.80 16.18 26.16
N TYR A 322 -30.68 15.48 26.05
CA TYR A 322 -29.64 15.80 25.09
C TYR A 322 -29.51 14.69 24.05
N CYS A 323 -29.26 15.03 22.79
CA CYS A 323 -28.89 14.02 21.78
C CYS A 323 -27.43 13.61 21.94
N LYS A 324 -27.16 12.30 22.03
CA LYS A 324 -25.79 11.78 22.21
C LYS A 324 -24.87 12.05 21.01
N TYR A 325 -25.41 12.26 19.82
CA TYR A 325 -24.64 12.45 18.59
C TYR A 325 -24.33 13.90 18.24
N CYS A 326 -25.21 14.84 18.58
CA CYS A 326 -25.05 16.26 18.21
C CYS A 326 -25.15 17.24 19.37
N GLY A 327 -25.54 16.77 20.56
CA GLY A 327 -25.73 17.61 21.73
C GLY A 327 -26.93 18.56 21.68
N SER A 328 -27.84 18.40 20.72
CA SER A 328 -29.10 19.16 20.70
C SER A 328 -29.87 18.92 22.00
N LYS A 329 -30.37 19.99 22.61
CA LYS A 329 -31.14 19.99 23.86
C LYS A 329 -32.63 20.09 23.56
N ALA A 330 -33.46 19.33 24.28
CA ALA A 330 -34.91 19.39 24.19
C ALA A 330 -35.57 19.20 25.57
N SER A 331 -36.83 19.62 25.70
CA SER A 331 -37.60 19.52 26.94
C SER A 331 -38.29 18.17 27.14
N SER A 332 -38.43 17.37 26.08
CA SER A 332 -38.97 16.01 26.14
C SER A 332 -38.26 15.08 25.16
N ILE A 333 -38.23 13.78 25.46
CA ILE A 333 -37.70 12.76 24.54
C ILE A 333 -38.42 12.84 23.19
N SER A 334 -39.76 12.96 23.20
CA SER A 334 -40.57 13.03 21.98
C SER A 334 -40.16 14.19 21.08
N SER A 335 -39.94 15.38 21.65
CA SER A 335 -39.48 16.57 20.90
C SER A 335 -38.05 16.44 20.39
N LEU A 336 -37.20 15.66 21.07
CA LEU A 336 -35.84 15.38 20.62
C LEU A 336 -35.87 14.41 19.43
N THR A 337 -36.60 13.30 19.57
CA THR A 337 -36.60 12.18 18.62
C THR A 337 -37.46 12.42 17.38
N SER A 338 -38.30 13.47 17.35
CA SER A 338 -39.15 13.80 16.20
C SER A 338 -38.36 14.36 15.00
N GLY A 339 -37.15 14.90 15.24
CA GLY A 339 -36.29 15.47 14.21
C GLY A 339 -35.17 14.54 13.73
N SER A 340 -34.63 14.83 12.55
CA SER A 340 -33.44 14.17 12.02
C SER A 340 -32.17 14.77 12.61
N CYS A 341 -31.22 13.90 13.00
CA CYS A 341 -29.96 14.31 13.58
C CYS A 341 -28.89 14.55 12.49
N PRO A 342 -28.25 15.74 12.42
CA PRO A 342 -27.24 16.04 11.40
C PRO A 342 -25.96 15.22 11.58
N LYS A 343 -25.70 14.68 12.77
CA LYS A 343 -24.49 13.93 13.12
C LYS A 343 -24.76 12.45 13.41
N HIS A 344 -25.87 11.92 12.90
CA HIS A 344 -26.21 10.52 13.09
C HIS A 344 -25.13 9.60 12.47
N PRO A 345 -24.75 8.48 13.10
CA PRO A 345 -23.71 7.57 12.58
C PRO A 345 -24.05 6.98 11.20
N ASN A 346 -25.33 6.88 10.84
CA ASN A 346 -25.77 6.41 9.52
C ASN A 346 -25.54 7.44 8.39
N GLY A 347 -25.11 8.66 8.73
CA GLY A 347 -24.86 9.74 7.79
C GLY A 347 -25.70 10.99 8.09
N TRP A 348 -25.41 12.06 7.35
CA TRP A 348 -26.05 13.36 7.52
C TRP A 348 -27.58 13.27 7.41
N CYS A 349 -28.27 13.59 8.51
CA CYS A 349 -29.74 13.54 8.62
C CYS A 349 -30.37 12.18 8.24
N LYS A 350 -29.62 11.06 8.31
CA LYS A 350 -30.11 9.71 7.98
C LYS A 350 -30.68 8.93 9.17
N GLY A 351 -30.98 9.61 10.26
CA GLY A 351 -31.56 9.01 11.46
C GLY A 351 -32.04 10.08 12.43
N ASN A 352 -32.84 9.68 13.39
CA ASN A 352 -33.39 10.60 14.38
C ASN A 352 -32.38 10.87 15.50
N HIS A 353 -32.62 11.91 16.30
CA HIS A 353 -31.82 12.11 17.50
C HIS A 353 -31.98 10.94 18.46
N GLU A 354 -30.89 10.54 19.11
CA GLU A 354 -30.91 9.49 20.12
C GLU A 354 -30.60 10.09 21.51
N PRO A 355 -31.47 9.87 22.52
CA PRO A 355 -31.26 10.42 23.85
C PRO A 355 -29.95 9.95 24.49
N TYR A 356 -29.22 10.89 25.09
CA TYR A 356 -28.12 10.62 25.98
C TYR A 356 -28.67 10.14 27.33
N GLN A 357 -28.17 8.99 27.81
CA GLN A 357 -28.67 8.33 29.02
C GLN A 357 -28.01 8.81 30.32
N GLY A 358 -27.04 9.72 30.25
CA GLY A 358 -26.39 10.26 31.44
C GLY A 358 -27.07 11.51 31.99
N ASN A 359 -26.78 11.85 33.25
CA ASN A 359 -27.25 13.07 33.89
C ASN A 359 -26.50 14.31 33.36
N GLU A 360 -27.08 15.50 33.56
CA GLU A 360 -26.42 16.77 33.28
C GLU A 360 -25.18 16.95 34.17
N GLN A 361 -24.06 17.29 33.55
CA GLN A 361 -22.76 17.41 34.21
C GLN A 361 -22.09 18.73 33.84
N LYS A 362 -21.22 19.23 34.72
CA LYS A 362 -20.39 20.41 34.44
C LYS A 362 -19.40 20.18 33.30
N ASN A 363 -18.93 18.94 33.14
CA ASN A 363 -18.00 18.53 32.12
C ASN A 363 -18.44 17.21 31.51
N TYR A 364 -18.28 17.09 30.20
CA TYR A 364 -18.52 15.85 29.45
C TYR A 364 -17.19 15.34 28.91
N TYR A 365 -17.01 14.02 28.98
CA TYR A 365 -15.80 13.35 28.53
C TYR A 365 -16.10 12.46 27.35
N CYS A 366 -15.20 12.36 26.38
CA CYS A 366 -15.36 11.40 25.28
C CYS A 366 -15.00 9.98 25.73
N GLU A 367 -15.88 9.00 25.50
CA GLU A 367 -15.65 7.60 25.89
C GLU A 367 -14.44 6.95 25.20
N TYR A 368 -14.05 7.44 24.01
CA TYR A 368 -12.99 6.84 23.20
C TYR A 368 -11.60 7.45 23.41
N CYS A 369 -11.51 8.74 23.75
CA CYS A 369 -10.23 9.45 23.87
C CYS A 369 -10.06 10.25 25.16
N GLY A 370 -11.11 10.38 25.98
CA GLY A 370 -11.10 11.16 27.21
C GLY A 370 -11.03 12.67 27.03
N SER A 371 -11.22 13.20 25.81
CA SER A 371 -11.32 14.65 25.58
C SER A 371 -12.45 15.24 26.42
N LYS A 372 -12.20 16.41 27.02
CA LYS A 372 -13.12 17.09 27.93
C LYS A 372 -13.77 18.29 27.23
N ALA A 373 -15.06 18.51 27.45
CA ALA A 373 -15.79 19.69 27.00
C ALA A 373 -16.84 20.13 28.04
N SER A 374 -17.28 21.38 27.98
CA SER A 374 -18.33 21.92 28.88
C SER A 374 -19.75 21.54 28.46
N SER A 375 -19.95 21.05 27.23
CA SER A 375 -21.24 20.60 26.72
C SER A 375 -21.09 19.43 25.75
N ILE A 376 -22.13 18.61 25.61
CA ILE A 376 -22.17 17.50 24.62
C ILE A 376 -22.05 18.05 23.19
N SER A 377 -22.64 19.23 22.91
CA SER A 377 -22.59 19.82 21.56
C SER A 377 -21.16 20.21 21.17
N SER A 378 -20.42 20.85 22.08
CA SER A 378 -19.00 21.18 21.88
C SER A 378 -18.10 19.94 21.82
N LEU A 379 -18.45 18.87 22.53
CA LEU A 379 -17.73 17.60 22.45
C LEU A 379 -17.92 16.97 21.06
N THR A 380 -19.17 16.82 20.64
CA THR A 380 -19.58 16.13 19.40
C THR A 380 -19.36 16.97 18.13
N SER A 381 -18.89 18.22 18.23
CA SER A 381 -18.52 19.04 17.06
C SER A 381 -17.17 18.68 16.46
N GLY A 382 -16.28 18.05 17.23
CA GLY A 382 -14.98 17.60 16.75
C GLY A 382 -14.95 16.15 16.31
N SER A 383 -14.04 15.83 15.39
CA SER A 383 -13.68 14.46 15.03
C SER A 383 -12.81 13.84 16.13
N CYS A 384 -13.11 12.59 16.49
CA CYS A 384 -12.38 11.86 17.50
C CYS A 384 -11.17 11.11 16.89
N PRO A 385 -9.94 11.33 17.40
CA PRO A 385 -8.74 10.65 16.87
C PRO A 385 -8.72 9.13 17.18
N LYS A 386 -9.47 8.70 18.20
CA LYS A 386 -9.55 7.29 18.65
C LYS A 386 -10.92 6.66 18.38
N HIS A 387 -11.65 7.18 17.40
CA HIS A 387 -12.95 6.64 17.05
C HIS A 387 -12.83 5.16 16.60
N PRO A 388 -13.76 4.26 16.98
CA PRO A 388 -13.67 2.82 16.64
C PRO A 388 -13.66 2.55 15.13
N ASN A 389 -14.27 3.43 14.32
CA ASN A 389 -14.23 3.31 12.85
C ASN A 389 -12.88 3.73 12.22
N GLY A 390 -11.93 4.21 13.03
CA GLY A 390 -10.60 4.63 12.63
C GLY A 390 -10.30 6.10 12.93
N TRP A 391 -9.05 6.49 12.70
CA TRP A 391 -8.53 7.82 13.01
C TRP A 391 -9.37 8.94 12.38
N CYS A 392 -9.98 9.79 13.21
CA CYS A 392 -10.83 10.92 12.80
C CYS A 392 -12.01 10.53 11.86
N LYS A 393 -12.44 9.26 11.86
CA LYS A 393 -13.56 8.76 11.04
C LYS A 393 -14.93 8.85 11.71
N GLY A 394 -15.05 9.64 12.77
CA GLY A 394 -16.29 9.87 13.49
C GLY A 394 -16.11 10.95 14.54
N ASN A 395 -17.23 11.42 15.09
CA ASN A 395 -17.23 12.46 16.12
C ASN A 395 -16.96 11.87 17.50
N HIS A 396 -16.65 12.71 18.48
CA HIS A 396 -16.59 12.28 19.86
C HIS A 396 -17.95 11.75 20.34
N SER A 397 -17.94 10.65 21.10
CA SER A 397 -19.11 10.10 21.78
C SER A 397 -19.02 10.38 23.28
N PRO A 398 -20.04 10.97 23.93
CA PRO A 398 -20.02 11.31 25.35
C PRO A 398 -20.10 10.05 26.24
N TYR A 399 -19.21 9.96 27.23
CA TYR A 399 -19.26 8.96 28.28
C TYR A 399 -20.50 9.15 29.15
N GLN A 400 -21.28 8.09 29.33
CA GLN A 400 -22.59 8.15 29.98
C GLN A 400 -22.54 8.22 31.53
N GLY A 401 -21.43 7.82 32.14
CA GLY A 401 -21.26 7.83 33.59
C GLY A 401 -20.92 9.21 34.15
N SER A 402 -20.97 9.34 35.47
CA SER A 402 -20.50 10.53 36.19
C SER A 402 -18.97 10.62 36.24
N GLU A 403 -18.44 11.79 36.56
CA GLU A 403 -17.02 11.95 36.89
C GLU A 403 -16.68 11.08 38.11
N LYS A 404 -15.64 10.26 38.00
CA LYS A 404 -15.18 9.32 39.05
C LYS A 404 -13.71 9.58 39.31
N SER A 405 -13.25 9.32 40.54
CA SER A 405 -11.83 9.38 40.89
C SER A 405 -10.98 8.31 40.17
N LYS A 406 -11.62 7.21 39.75
CA LYS A 406 -10.98 6.10 39.06
C LYS A 406 -11.94 5.47 38.06
N TYR A 407 -11.43 5.16 36.88
CA TYR A 407 -12.16 4.52 35.79
C TYR A 407 -11.62 3.12 35.56
N PHE A 408 -12.52 2.18 35.27
CA PHE A 408 -12.19 0.79 35.00
C PHE A 408 -12.59 0.43 33.57
N CYS A 409 -11.77 -0.35 32.88
CA CYS A 409 -12.11 -0.84 31.55
C CYS A 409 -13.17 -1.95 31.64
N ARG A 410 -14.27 -1.79 30.90
CA ARG A 410 -15.38 -2.76 30.83
C ARG A 410 -14.94 -4.19 30.46
N TYR A 411 -13.86 -4.32 29.67
CA TYR A 411 -13.46 -5.62 29.11
C TYR A 411 -12.36 -6.34 29.89
N CYS A 412 -11.39 -5.61 30.42
CA CYS A 412 -10.21 -6.22 31.07
C CYS A 412 -10.03 -5.85 32.55
N GLY A 413 -10.83 -4.92 33.08
CA GLY A 413 -10.72 -4.46 34.47
C GLY A 413 -9.54 -3.54 34.76
N SER A 414 -8.66 -3.25 33.79
CA SER A 414 -7.59 -2.25 33.94
C SER A 414 -8.15 -0.92 34.40
N SER A 415 -7.41 -0.22 35.25
CA SER A 415 -7.90 1.01 35.88
C SER A 415 -6.96 2.19 35.67
N ALA A 416 -7.51 3.40 35.62
CA ALA A 416 -6.74 4.64 35.52
C ALA A 416 -7.47 5.80 36.22
N SER A 417 -6.76 6.86 36.56
CA SER A 417 -7.32 8.07 37.20
C SER A 417 -8.12 8.97 36.23
N SER A 418 -7.98 8.77 34.92
CA SER A 418 -8.73 9.51 33.90
C SER A 418 -9.10 8.62 32.71
N ILE A 419 -10.18 8.97 31.99
CA ILE A 419 -10.58 8.27 30.77
C ILE A 419 -9.51 8.40 29.67
N SER A 420 -8.80 9.53 29.61
CA SER A 420 -7.75 9.74 28.62
C SER A 420 -6.56 8.80 28.86
N SER A 421 -6.15 8.65 30.12
CA SER A 421 -5.13 7.68 30.52
C SER A 421 -5.58 6.24 30.33
N LEU A 422 -6.86 5.93 30.57
CA LEU A 422 -7.39 4.58 30.33
C LEU A 422 -7.34 4.23 28.84
N THR A 423 -7.82 5.13 27.99
CA THR A 423 -7.94 4.95 26.53
C THR A 423 -6.62 5.17 25.77
N SER A 424 -5.50 5.47 26.45
CA SER A 424 -4.18 5.64 25.82
C SER A 424 -3.60 4.32 25.30
N GLY A 425 -3.90 3.21 25.98
CA GLY A 425 -3.45 1.88 25.63
C GLY A 425 -4.47 1.05 24.86
N SER A 426 -3.97 -0.04 24.27
CA SER A 426 -4.79 -1.08 23.66
C SER A 426 -5.29 -2.07 24.71
N CYS A 427 -6.55 -2.47 24.62
CA CYS A 427 -7.15 -3.42 25.53
C CYS A 427 -6.86 -4.88 25.09
N PRO A 428 -6.26 -5.72 25.95
CA PRO A 428 -5.93 -7.11 25.60
C PRO A 428 -7.18 -7.98 25.43
N LYS A 429 -8.29 -7.64 26.10
CA LYS A 429 -9.57 -8.36 26.04
C LYS A 429 -10.64 -7.63 25.22
N HIS A 430 -10.24 -6.78 24.25
CA HIS A 430 -11.20 -6.05 23.43
C HIS A 430 -12.03 -7.02 22.57
N PRO A 431 -13.35 -6.81 22.38
CA PRO A 431 -14.20 -7.73 21.60
C PRO A 431 -13.76 -7.90 20.15
N ASN A 432 -13.11 -6.89 19.55
CA ASN A 432 -12.55 -6.97 18.20
C ASN A 432 -11.26 -7.82 18.11
N GLY A 433 -10.79 -8.39 19.22
CA GLY A 433 -9.57 -9.20 19.32
C GLY A 433 -8.47 -8.56 20.16
N TRP A 434 -7.41 -9.35 20.38
CA TRP A 434 -6.27 -8.97 21.23
C TRP A 434 -5.62 -7.67 20.76
N CYS A 435 -5.65 -6.64 21.61
CA CYS A 435 -5.11 -5.31 21.33
C CYS A 435 -5.66 -4.65 20.05
N LYS A 436 -6.86 -5.04 19.58
CA LYS A 436 -7.52 -4.49 18.38
C LYS A 436 -8.49 -3.33 18.70
N GLY A 437 -8.35 -2.71 19.86
CA GLY A 437 -9.14 -1.56 20.29
C GLY A 437 -8.59 -0.96 21.58
N THR A 438 -9.03 0.25 21.91
CA THR A 438 -8.64 0.93 23.15
C THR A 438 -9.47 0.41 24.32
N HIS A 439 -9.04 0.70 25.55
CA HIS A 439 -9.87 0.46 26.72
C HIS A 439 -11.14 1.32 26.67
N VAL A 440 -12.30 0.72 26.94
CA VAL A 440 -13.58 1.43 27.05
C VAL A 440 -13.95 1.55 28.54
N PRO A 441 -14.23 2.76 29.06
CA PRO A 441 -14.61 2.94 30.46
C PRO A 441 -15.96 2.27 30.77
N SER A 442 -16.05 1.62 31.93
CA SER A 442 -17.31 1.14 32.49
C SER A 442 -18.15 2.31 32.97
N ILE A 443 -19.48 2.21 32.83
CA ILE A 443 -20.44 3.23 33.27
C ILE A 443 -20.44 3.36 34.79
#